data_AF-A0A2E8UG99-F1
#
_entry.id   AF-A0A2E8UG99-F1
#
_cell.length_a   1.000
_cell.length_b   1.000
_cell.length_c   1.000
_cell.angle_alpha   90.00
_cell.angle_beta   90.00
_cell.angle_gamma   90.00
#
_symmetry.space_group_name_H-M   'P 1'
#
loop_
_entity.id
_entity.type
_entity.pdbx_description
1 polymer ?
#
loop_
_entity_poly.entity_id
_entity_poly.type
_entity_poly.pdbx_seq_one_letter_code
_entity_poly.pdbx_strand_id
1 'polypeptide(L)'
;MNKYSFYLFALLFFLPLKAHEFNPAHLIIKESEDFKYDIVWMYPIRNLGPVDLSLPKDCESNSVEVFQESKYLSEKISMQCESTIKGKPIFINGLS
;
A
#
# COMPACT_ATOMS: atom_id res chain seq x y z
N MET A 1 23.10 -28.26 36.69
CA MET A 1 23.28 -27.74 35.32
C MET A 1 24.76 -27.65 35.02
N ASN A 2 25.24 -28.35 33.99
CA ASN A 2 26.65 -28.29 33.61
C ASN A 2 26.95 -26.91 33.01
N LYS A 3 28.08 -26.28 33.39
CA LYS A 3 28.46 -24.93 32.92
C LYS A 3 28.41 -24.79 31.39
N TYR A 4 28.76 -25.86 30.68
CA TYR A 4 28.71 -25.93 29.22
C TYR A 4 27.29 -25.85 28.64
N SER A 5 26.29 -26.37 29.36
CA SER A 5 24.88 -26.30 28.94
C SER A 5 24.35 -24.86 29.01
N PHE A 6 24.83 -24.05 29.96
CA PHE A 6 24.46 -22.64 30.05
C PHE A 6 25.05 -21.82 28.90
N TYR A 7 26.33 -22.05 28.56
CA TYR A 7 26.97 -21.39 27.40
C TYR A 7 26.31 -21.76 26.07
N LEU A 8 25.87 -23.01 25.91
CA LEU A 8 25.15 -23.45 24.72
C LEU A 8 23.80 -22.73 24.56
N PHE A 9 23.05 -22.55 25.66
CA PHE A 9 21.77 -21.85 25.64
C PHE A 9 21.93 -20.35 25.35
N ALA A 10 22.98 -19.72 25.88
CA ALA A 10 23.29 -18.32 25.61
C ALA A 10 23.62 -18.06 24.13
N LEU A 11 24.24 -19.01 23.43
CA LEU A 11 24.60 -18.89 22.01
C LEU A 11 23.36 -18.78 21.10
N LEU A 12 22.24 -19.41 21.47
CA LEU A 12 21.01 -19.42 20.68
C LEU A 12 20.31 -18.05 20.65
N PHE A 13 20.55 -17.17 21.62
CA PHE A 13 19.97 -15.81 21.65
C PHE A 13 20.63 -14.81 20.70
N PHE A 14 21.81 -15.13 20.15
CA PHE A 14 22.53 -14.24 19.23
C PHE A 14 22.24 -14.50 17.75
N LEU A 15 21.31 -15.41 17.43
CA LEU A 15 20.91 -15.64 16.05
C LEU A 15 20.14 -14.42 15.51
N PRO A 16 20.57 -13.81 14.39
CA PRO A 16 19.87 -12.67 13.83
C PRO A 16 18.48 -13.10 13.36
N LEU A 17 17.44 -12.64 14.04
CA LEU A 17 16.07 -12.77 13.57
C LEU A 17 15.91 -11.92 12.32
N LYS A 18 15.77 -12.56 11.16
CA LYS A 18 15.40 -11.90 9.91
C LYS A 18 13.94 -11.47 10.00
N ALA A 19 13.68 -10.30 10.56
CA ALA A 19 12.41 -9.63 10.32
C ALA A 19 12.34 -9.28 8.83
N HIS A 20 11.36 -9.82 8.11
CA HIS A 20 11.08 -9.35 6.76
C HIS A 20 10.54 -7.92 6.88
N GLU A 21 11.12 -6.99 6.14
CA GLU A 21 10.57 -5.64 6.04
C GLU A 21 9.22 -5.73 5.32
N PHE A 22 8.14 -5.41 6.04
CA PHE A 22 6.79 -5.41 5.49
C PHE A 22 6.46 -4.02 4.93
N ASN A 23 6.26 -3.93 3.62
CA ASN A 23 5.94 -2.70 2.89
C ASN A 23 4.51 -2.82 2.32
N PRO A 24 3.46 -2.50 3.10
CA PRO A 24 2.08 -2.62 2.63
C PRO A 24 1.75 -1.57 1.57
N ALA A 25 0.75 -1.86 0.75
CA ALA A 25 0.18 -0.83 -0.11
C ALA A 25 -0.57 0.24 0.70
N HIS A 26 -0.61 1.46 0.18
CA HIS A 26 -1.24 2.61 0.81
C HIS A 26 -2.19 3.29 -0.18
N LEU A 27 -3.46 3.45 0.23
CA LEU A 27 -4.45 4.23 -0.49
C LEU A 27 -4.78 5.47 0.34
N ILE A 28 -4.51 6.65 -0.22
CA ILE A 28 -4.85 7.93 0.38
C ILE A 28 -5.88 8.59 -0.52
N ILE A 29 -7.01 8.99 0.06
CA ILE A 29 -8.06 9.71 -0.65
C ILE A 29 -8.37 10.97 0.14
N LYS A 30 -8.18 12.13 -0.49
CA LYS A 30 -8.44 13.44 0.11
C LYS A 30 -9.48 14.17 -0.71
N GLU A 31 -10.56 14.57 -0.05
CA GLU A 31 -11.51 15.54 -0.63
C GLU A 31 -10.86 16.92 -0.60
N SER A 32 -10.56 17.48 -1.77
CA SER A 32 -9.91 18.80 -1.90
C SER A 32 -10.93 19.93 -2.06
N GLU A 33 -12.05 19.65 -2.72
CA GLU A 33 -13.23 20.51 -2.89
C GLU A 33 -14.48 19.61 -2.89
N ASP A 34 -15.68 20.21 -2.94
CA ASP A 34 -16.93 19.45 -2.96
C ASP A 34 -16.95 18.44 -4.12
N PHE A 35 -16.99 17.15 -3.75
CA PHE A 35 -16.98 16.00 -4.67
C PHE A 35 -15.74 15.89 -5.57
N LYS A 36 -14.67 16.61 -5.23
CA LYS A 36 -13.37 16.54 -5.90
C LYS A 36 -12.37 15.85 -5.00
N TYR A 37 -11.71 14.83 -5.52
CA TYR A 37 -10.80 14.01 -4.74
C TYR A 37 -9.42 13.91 -5.39
N ASP A 38 -8.41 14.07 -4.55
CA ASP A 38 -7.02 13.75 -4.85
C ASP A 38 -6.68 12.40 -4.22
N ILE A 39 -6.32 11.45 -5.06
CA ILE A 39 -6.00 10.08 -4.68
C ILE A 39 -4.52 9.83 -4.91
N VAL A 40 -3.90 9.18 -3.93
CA VAL A 40 -2.55 8.62 -4.06
C VAL A 40 -2.63 7.13 -3.76
N TRP A 41 -2.35 6.33 -4.77
CA TRP A 41 -2.27 4.87 -4.66
C TRP A 41 -0.81 4.44 -4.75
N MET A 42 -0.27 3.87 -3.67
CA MET A 42 1.13 3.45 -3.58
C MET A 42 1.18 1.96 -3.33
N TYR A 43 1.85 1.20 -4.21
CA TYR A 43 2.00 -0.24 -4.07
C TYR A 43 3.46 -0.68 -4.27
N PRO A 44 3.94 -1.67 -3.50
CA PRO A 44 5.33 -2.09 -3.57
C PRO A 44 5.66 -2.69 -4.95
N ILE A 45 6.80 -2.27 -5.52
CA ILE A 45 7.26 -2.69 -6.86
C ILE A 45 7.62 -4.18 -6.88
N ARG A 46 8.06 -4.71 -5.74
CA ARG A 46 8.46 -6.10 -5.58
C ARG A 46 7.29 -6.88 -4.99
N ASN A 47 6.97 -8.03 -5.59
CA ASN A 47 6.02 -9.03 -5.12
C ASN A 47 4.53 -8.79 -5.40
N LEU A 48 4.16 -7.78 -6.20
CA LEU A 48 2.80 -7.64 -6.72
C LEU A 48 2.83 -7.76 -8.24
N GLY A 49 1.91 -8.56 -8.79
CA GLY A 49 1.61 -8.55 -10.22
C GLY A 49 0.96 -7.23 -10.64
N PRO A 50 0.36 -7.13 -11.83
CA PRO A 50 -0.41 -5.94 -12.19
C PRO A 50 -1.58 -5.79 -11.20
N VAL A 51 -1.51 -4.75 -10.37
CA VAL A 51 -2.55 -4.37 -9.39
C VAL A 51 -3.20 -3.10 -9.88
N ASP A 52 -4.53 -3.04 -9.82
CA ASP A 52 -5.32 -1.93 -10.35
C ASP A 52 -6.31 -1.41 -9.30
N LEU A 53 -6.56 -0.11 -9.31
CA LEU A 53 -7.50 0.57 -8.42
C LEU A 53 -8.78 0.94 -9.18
N SER A 54 -9.87 0.25 -8.89
CA SER A 54 -11.19 0.59 -9.42
C SER A 54 -11.93 1.57 -8.51
N LEU A 55 -12.17 2.76 -9.03
CA LEU A 55 -12.90 3.86 -8.39
C LEU A 55 -14.42 3.80 -8.70
N PRO A 56 -15.26 4.52 -7.94
CA PRO A 56 -16.69 4.60 -8.22
C PRO A 56 -16.97 5.10 -9.65
N LYS A 57 -17.96 4.48 -10.31
CA LYS A 57 -18.28 4.73 -11.73
C LYS A 57 -18.87 6.11 -12.02
N ASP A 58 -19.42 6.76 -11.00
CA ASP A 58 -20.03 8.08 -11.10
C ASP A 58 -19.03 9.22 -10.85
N CYS A 59 -17.76 8.94 -11.17
CA CYS A 59 -16.66 9.86 -11.06
C CYS A 59 -15.81 9.84 -12.32
N GLU A 60 -15.47 11.02 -12.83
CA GLU A 60 -14.58 11.22 -13.96
C GLU A 60 -13.14 11.39 -13.44
N SER A 61 -12.23 10.55 -13.92
CA SER A 61 -10.80 10.66 -13.60
C SER A 61 -10.11 11.53 -14.64
N ASN A 62 -9.56 12.66 -14.20
CA ASN A 62 -9.05 13.71 -15.09
C ASN A 62 -7.55 13.54 -15.41
N SER A 63 -6.79 12.90 -14.54
CA SER A 63 -5.35 12.68 -14.73
C SER A 63 -4.86 11.52 -13.89
N VAL A 64 -3.96 10.71 -14.47
CA VAL A 64 -3.20 9.69 -13.74
C VAL A 64 -1.71 9.97 -13.98
N GLU A 65 -1.00 10.35 -12.92
CA GLU A 65 0.47 10.45 -12.95
C GLU A 65 1.07 9.25 -12.25
N VAL A 66 1.90 8.48 -12.95
CA VAL A 66 2.59 7.32 -12.40
C VAL A 66 4.06 7.64 -12.19
N PHE A 67 4.57 7.42 -10.99
CA PHE A 67 5.97 7.68 -10.64
C PHE A 67 6.47 6.69 -9.59
N GLN A 68 7.78 6.45 -9.59
CA GLN A 68 8.41 5.54 -8.64
C GLN A 68 8.98 6.32 -7.46
N GLU A 69 8.59 5.94 -6.23
CA GLU A 69 9.15 6.48 -4.99
C GLU A 69 9.81 5.37 -4.18
N SER A 70 11.14 5.29 -4.26
CA SER A 70 11.94 4.30 -3.53
C SER A 70 11.49 2.86 -3.84
N LYS A 71 10.69 2.24 -2.94
CA LYS A 71 10.19 0.85 -3.03
C LYS A 71 8.76 0.75 -3.58
N TYR A 72 8.10 1.86 -3.87
CA TYR A 72 6.72 1.93 -4.32
C TYR A 72 6.61 2.46 -5.76
N LEU A 73 5.62 1.95 -6.48
CA LEU A 73 5.04 2.60 -7.64
C LEU A 73 3.80 3.35 -7.16
N SER A 74 3.76 4.64 -7.47
CA SER A 74 2.76 5.57 -6.96
C SER A 74 1.95 6.15 -8.12
N GLU A 75 0.63 6.16 -7.97
CA GLU A 75 -0.32 6.71 -8.92
C GLU A 75 -1.06 7.88 -8.25
N LYS A 76 -0.94 9.08 -8.81
CA LYS A 76 -1.72 10.25 -8.42
C LYS A 76 -2.90 10.40 -9.36
N ILE A 77 -4.10 10.39 -8.80
CA ILE A 77 -5.35 10.46 -9.55
C ILE A 77 -6.16 11.65 -9.03
N SER A 78 -6.56 12.57 -9.91
CA SER A 78 -7.54 13.59 -9.59
C SER A 78 -8.88 13.23 -10.22
N MET A 79 -9.93 13.21 -9.40
CA MET A 79 -11.27 12.78 -9.82
C MET A 79 -12.34 13.79 -9.40
N GLN A 80 -13.38 13.92 -10.22
CA GLN A 80 -14.58 14.69 -9.93
C GLN A 80 -15.78 13.76 -9.96
N CYS A 81 -16.61 13.79 -8.91
CA CYS A 81 -17.82 12.98 -8.83
C CYS A 81 -19.09 13.84 -8.87
N GLU A 82 -20.21 13.20 -9.19
CA GLU A 82 -21.55 13.81 -9.04
C GLU A 82 -22.02 13.88 -7.58
N SER A 83 -21.45 13.03 -6.71
CA SER A 83 -21.84 12.91 -5.30
C SER A 83 -20.70 12.36 -4.45
N THR A 84 -20.85 12.43 -3.13
CA THR A 84 -19.82 11.95 -2.18
C THR A 84 -19.44 10.49 -2.43
N ILE A 85 -18.15 10.18 -2.37
CA ILE A 85 -17.67 8.79 -2.47
C ILE A 85 -17.83 8.00 -1.17
N LYS A 86 -18.19 8.67 -0.06
CA LYS A 86 -18.33 8.01 1.25
C LYS A 86 -19.42 6.94 1.18
N GLY A 87 -19.06 5.70 1.52
CA GLY A 87 -19.95 4.55 1.45
C GLY A 87 -20.05 3.89 0.06
N LYS A 88 -19.35 4.41 -0.96
CA LYS A 88 -19.23 3.74 -2.26
C LYS A 88 -18.08 2.73 -2.24
N PRO A 89 -18.18 1.65 -3.04
CA PRO A 89 -17.13 0.65 -3.09
C PRO A 89 -15.91 1.15 -3.86
N ILE A 90 -14.74 0.74 -3.39
CA ILE A 90 -13.44 0.91 -4.05
C ILE A 90 -12.80 -0.47 -4.05
N PHE A 91 -12.30 -0.91 -5.21
CA PHE A 91 -11.73 -2.25 -5.35
C PHE A 91 -10.26 -2.17 -5.73
N ILE A 92 -9.47 -3.05 -5.13
CA ILE A 92 -8.10 -3.33 -5.57
C ILE A 92 -8.15 -4.67 -6.27
N ASN A 93 -7.89 -4.66 -7.58
CA ASN A 93 -7.87 -5.85 -8.42
C ASN A 93 -6.45 -6.39 -8.53
N GLY A 94 -6.29 -7.69 -8.81
CA GLY A 94 -4.98 -8.29 -9.04
C GLY A 94 -4.24 -8.74 -7.77
N LEU A 95 -4.90 -8.74 -6.61
CA LEU A 95 -4.40 -9.40 -5.39
C LEU A 95 -4.80 -10.88 -5.43
N SER A 96 -3.89 -11.76 -5.89
CA SER A 96 -4.08 -13.23 -5.86
C SER A 96 -3.32 -13.89 -4.73
#